data_AF-A0AAD2CD60-F1
#
_entry.id   AF-A0AAD2CD60-F1
#
_cell.length_a   1.000
_cell.length_b   1.000
_cell.length_c   1.000
_cell.angle_alpha   90.00
_cell.angle_beta   90.00
_cell.angle_gamma   90.00
#
_symmetry.space_group_name_H-M   'P 1'
#
loop_
_entity.id
_entity.type
_entity.pdbx_description
1 polymer ?
#
loop_
_entity_poly.entity_id
_entity_poly.type
_entity_poly.pdbx_seq_one_letter_code
_entity_poly.pdbx_strand_id
1 'polypeptide(L)'
;MDGKDALPRLPAILALVPIAIGIAAASWDHPTFEPLGLIAAFISCTAQSLLNILSKKVMTKSNIPGAVAQRAMISVGLVIVGLVSAFQFAAAANAKDPVKGQEHPPSLLAGAAATAYHVEYLLSFTFVKLVAPITYSTCDAIRRLGIIVAGHYMFGGHPFSTMNILGMFMALSGAATYAILNH
;
A
#
# COMPACT_ATOMS: atom_id res chain seq x y z
N MET A 1 -29.84 -5.55 2.03
CA MET A 1 -28.82 -5.38 3.08
C MET A 1 -29.07 -4.00 3.66
N ASP A 2 -29.71 -3.98 4.82
CA ASP A 2 -30.38 -2.85 5.43
C ASP A 2 -29.47 -1.65 5.72
N GLY A 3 -29.93 -0.46 5.33
CA GLY A 3 -29.17 0.79 5.36
C GLY A 3 -29.20 1.55 6.68
N LYS A 4 -29.73 0.97 7.78
CA LYS A 4 -29.83 1.63 9.09
C LYS A 4 -28.92 1.02 10.16
N ASP A 5 -28.56 -0.26 10.05
CA ASP A 5 -27.56 -0.93 10.91
C ASP A 5 -26.15 -0.93 10.29
N ALA A 6 -25.99 -0.34 9.10
CA ALA A 6 -24.71 -0.17 8.42
C ALA A 6 -23.88 1.02 8.93
N LEU A 7 -24.42 1.79 9.89
CA LEU A 7 -23.69 2.89 10.50
C LEU A 7 -22.59 2.32 11.41
N PRO A 8 -21.32 2.72 11.21
CA PRO A 8 -20.24 2.29 12.08
C PRO A 8 -20.59 2.70 13.52
N ARG A 9 -20.38 1.78 14.47
CA ARG A 9 -20.57 2.03 15.89
C ARG A 9 -19.84 3.33 16.26
N LEU A 10 -20.47 4.23 17.03
CA LEU A 10 -19.86 5.45 17.57
C LEU A 10 -18.38 5.29 18.03
N PRO A 11 -17.99 4.23 18.76
CA PRO A 11 -16.59 4.02 19.15
C PRO A 11 -15.64 3.76 17.95
N ALA A 12 -16.11 3.18 16.84
CA ALA A 12 -15.32 3.03 15.63
C ALA A 12 -15.07 4.37 14.95
N ILE A 13 -16.03 5.29 14.97
CA ILE A 13 -15.82 6.65 14.48
C ILE A 13 -14.82 7.41 15.36
N LEU A 14 -14.89 7.23 16.68
CA LEU A 14 -13.93 7.81 17.62
C LEU A 14 -12.51 7.28 17.41
N ALA A 15 -12.34 6.02 16.98
CA ALA A 15 -11.04 5.43 16.66
C ALA A 15 -10.37 6.08 15.43
N LEU A 16 -11.11 6.80 14.56
CA LEU A 16 -10.52 7.56 13.44
C LEU A 16 -9.75 8.79 13.91
N VAL A 17 -10.13 9.39 15.04
CA VAL A 17 -9.48 10.59 15.60
C VAL A 17 -7.99 10.35 15.92
N PRO A 18 -7.60 9.33 16.72
CA PRO A 18 -6.19 9.07 16.99
C PRO A 18 -5.40 8.66 15.75
N ILE A 19 -6.06 8.04 14.74
CA ILE A 19 -5.42 7.72 13.46
C ILE A 19 -5.03 9.01 12.72
N ALA A 20 -5.98 9.93 12.57
CA ALA A 20 -5.74 11.20 11.89
C ALA A 20 -4.68 12.05 12.61
N ILE A 21 -4.75 12.12 13.94
CA ILE A 21 -3.78 12.85 14.78
C ILE A 21 -2.39 12.21 14.67
N GLY A 22 -2.28 10.88 14.74
CA GLY A 22 -1.00 10.17 14.62
C GLY A 22 -0.33 10.39 13.25
N ILE A 23 -1.10 10.34 12.16
CA ILE A 23 -0.58 10.61 10.81
C ILE A 23 -0.15 12.07 10.67
N ALA A 24 -0.94 13.02 11.18
CA ALA A 24 -0.59 14.44 11.14
C ALA A 24 0.69 14.74 11.94
N ALA A 25 0.81 14.19 13.15
CA ALA A 25 1.99 14.33 14.00
C ALA A 25 3.25 13.73 13.35
N ALA A 26 3.12 12.55 12.72
CA ALA A 26 4.23 11.91 12.02
C ALA A 26 4.66 12.69 10.76
N SER A 27 3.70 13.25 10.03
CA SER A 27 3.96 13.99 8.79
C SER A 27 4.61 15.35 9.04
N TRP A 28 4.18 16.05 10.10
CA TRP A 28 4.66 17.40 10.44
C TRP A 28 6.14 17.45 10.81
N ASP A 29 6.62 16.39 11.45
CA ASP A 29 7.99 16.26 11.96
C ASP A 29 8.96 15.67 10.92
N HIS A 30 8.49 15.43 9.70
CA HIS A 30 9.33 14.86 8.65
C HIS A 30 10.15 15.98 7.95
N PRO A 31 11.50 15.86 7.87
CA PRO A 31 12.37 16.93 7.36
C PRO A 31 12.14 17.26 5.87
N THR A 32 11.63 16.31 5.08
CA THR A 32 11.24 16.51 3.67
C THR A 32 9.75 16.25 3.48
N PHE A 33 8.91 17.05 4.13
CA PHE A 33 7.47 16.90 3.98
C PHE A 33 7.01 17.43 2.60
N GLU A 34 6.53 16.52 1.74
CA GLU A 34 5.92 16.86 0.45
C GLU A 34 4.41 16.57 0.49
N PRO A 35 3.55 17.61 0.51
CA PRO A 35 2.10 17.43 0.63
C PRO A 35 1.48 16.72 -0.58
N LEU A 36 2.07 16.88 -1.78
CA LEU A 36 1.61 16.18 -2.98
C LEU A 36 1.86 14.67 -2.87
N GLY A 37 3.02 14.27 -2.35
CA GLY A 37 3.34 12.88 -2.04
C GLY A 37 2.39 12.27 -1.00
N LEU A 38 2.00 13.04 0.03
CA LEU A 38 1.01 12.61 1.01
C LEU A 38 -0.35 12.34 0.38
N ILE A 39 -0.84 13.26 -0.46
CA ILE A 39 -2.13 13.10 -1.18
C ILE A 39 -2.06 11.89 -2.14
N ALA A 40 -0.96 11.73 -2.87
CA ALA A 40 -0.75 10.58 -3.75
C ALA A 40 -0.77 9.25 -2.98
N ALA A 41 -0.17 9.21 -1.78
CA ALA A 41 -0.20 8.04 -0.91
C ALA A 41 -1.64 7.72 -0.44
N PHE A 42 -2.43 8.72 -0.04
CA PHE A 42 -3.84 8.53 0.33
C PHE A 42 -4.69 7.99 -0.82
N ILE A 43 -4.50 8.53 -2.04
CA ILE A 43 -5.19 8.05 -3.24
C ILE A 43 -4.82 6.59 -3.51
N SER A 44 -3.53 6.24 -3.43
CA SER A 44 -3.04 4.87 -3.62
C SER A 44 -3.65 3.89 -2.60
N CYS A 45 -3.65 4.24 -1.31
CA CYS A 45 -4.27 3.42 -0.26
C CYS A 45 -5.78 3.23 -0.46
N THR A 46 -6.47 4.28 -0.91
CA THR A 46 -7.91 4.24 -1.20
C THR A 46 -8.19 3.33 -2.39
N ALA A 47 -7.43 3.46 -3.48
CA ALA A 47 -7.54 2.62 -4.66
C ALA A 47 -7.29 1.14 -4.33
N GLN A 48 -6.27 0.85 -3.52
CA GLN A 48 -5.96 -0.51 -3.08
C GLN A 48 -7.09 -1.11 -2.22
N SER A 49 -7.65 -0.33 -1.30
CA SER A 49 -8.77 -0.76 -0.46
C SER A 49 -10.02 -1.04 -1.31
N LEU A 50 -10.31 -0.19 -2.28
CA LEU A 50 -11.42 -0.37 -3.22
C LEU A 50 -11.22 -1.63 -4.07
N LEU A 51 -10.01 -1.83 -4.61
CA LEU A 51 -9.66 -3.03 -5.36
C LEU A 51 -9.90 -4.29 -4.52
N ASN A 52 -9.46 -4.32 -3.27
CA ASN A 52 -9.63 -5.46 -2.37
C ASN A 52 -11.13 -5.77 -2.13
N ILE A 53 -11.96 -4.75 -1.95
CA ILE A 53 -13.42 -4.90 -1.75
C ILE A 53 -14.10 -5.37 -3.04
N LEU A 54 -13.82 -4.72 -4.17
CA LEU A 54 -14.38 -5.08 -5.48
C LEU A 54 -13.97 -6.49 -5.89
N SER A 55 -12.71 -6.88 -5.64
CA SER A 55 -12.21 -8.25 -5.88
C SER A 55 -13.08 -9.27 -5.19
N LYS A 56 -13.36 -9.08 -3.89
CA LYS A 56 -14.20 -10.00 -3.12
C LYS A 56 -15.64 -9.99 -3.63
N LYS A 57 -16.21 -8.82 -3.92
CA LYS A 57 -17.58 -8.69 -4.44
C LYS A 57 -17.77 -9.41 -5.79
N VAL A 58 -16.80 -9.29 -6.69
CA VAL A 58 -16.80 -9.96 -7.99
C VAL A 58 -16.60 -11.47 -7.83
N MET A 59 -15.67 -11.89 -6.97
CA MET A 59 -15.45 -13.31 -6.69
C MET A 59 -16.70 -14.00 -6.12
N THR A 60 -17.43 -13.35 -5.21
CA THR A 60 -18.68 -13.89 -4.65
C THR A 60 -19.82 -13.91 -5.67
N LYS A 61 -19.94 -12.92 -6.55
CA LYS A 61 -21.01 -12.87 -7.56
C LYS A 61 -20.83 -13.85 -8.72
N SER A 62 -19.59 -14.11 -9.13
CA SER A 62 -19.33 -14.88 -10.35
C SER A 62 -19.03 -16.36 -10.10
N ASN A 63 -18.92 -16.80 -8.83
CA ASN A 63 -18.54 -18.17 -8.43
C ASN A 63 -17.27 -18.68 -9.15
N ILE A 64 -16.39 -17.75 -9.52
CA ILE A 64 -15.14 -18.05 -10.20
C ILE A 64 -14.12 -18.45 -9.14
N PRO A 65 -13.38 -19.57 -9.31
CA PRO A 65 -12.33 -19.93 -8.38
C PRO A 65 -11.32 -18.78 -8.29
N GLY A 66 -10.99 -18.34 -7.06
CA GLY A 66 -10.22 -17.12 -6.83
C GLY A 66 -8.85 -17.07 -7.52
N ALA A 67 -8.31 -18.20 -7.96
CA ALA A 67 -7.11 -18.29 -8.80
C ALA A 67 -7.25 -17.61 -10.17
N VAL A 68 -8.44 -17.62 -10.77
CA VAL A 68 -8.69 -16.97 -12.07
C VAL A 68 -8.86 -15.46 -11.90
N ALA A 69 -9.55 -15.01 -10.85
CA ALA A 69 -9.69 -13.58 -10.53
C ALA A 69 -8.32 -12.95 -10.20
N GLN A 70 -7.47 -13.66 -9.46
CA GLN A 70 -6.09 -13.26 -9.21
C GLN A 70 -5.26 -13.15 -10.49
N ARG A 71 -5.35 -14.14 -11.40
CA ARG A 71 -4.63 -14.08 -12.68
C ARG A 71 -5.08 -12.90 -13.55
N ALA A 72 -6.38 -12.59 -13.55
CA ALA A 72 -6.92 -11.43 -14.25
C ALA A 72 -6.43 -10.10 -13.66
N MET A 73 -6.36 -9.99 -12.33
CA MET A 73 -5.82 -8.79 -11.68
C MET A 73 -4.33 -8.60 -11.97
N ILE A 74 -3.54 -9.69 -11.89
CA ILE A 74 -2.11 -9.67 -12.23
C ILE A 74 -1.90 -9.27 -13.69
N SER A 75 -2.70 -9.81 -14.62
CA SER A 75 -2.57 -9.47 -16.04
C SER A 75 -2.92 -8.02 -16.32
N VAL A 76 -3.96 -7.48 -15.69
CA VAL A 76 -4.33 -6.06 -15.85
C VAL A 76 -3.25 -5.16 -15.23
N GLY A 77 -2.75 -5.52 -14.06
CA GLY A 77 -1.65 -4.79 -13.41
C GLY A 77 -0.38 -4.76 -14.27
N LEU A 78 -0.01 -5.90 -14.87
CA LEU A 78 1.14 -6.00 -15.77
C LEU A 78 0.97 -5.11 -17.01
N VAL A 79 -0.23 -5.08 -17.61
CA VAL A 79 -0.52 -4.24 -18.78
C VAL A 79 -0.42 -2.75 -18.43
N ILE A 80 -0.99 -2.33 -17.30
CA ILE A 80 -0.94 -0.92 -16.87
C ILE A 80 0.50 -0.49 -16.57
N VAL A 81 1.25 -1.29 -15.82
CA VAL A 81 2.66 -1.01 -15.50
C VAL A 81 3.49 -0.99 -16.79
N GLY A 82 3.27 -1.96 -17.69
CA GLY A 82 3.96 -2.03 -18.97
C GLY A 82 3.69 -0.82 -19.87
N LEU A 83 2.44 -0.34 -19.92
CA LEU A 83 2.08 0.88 -20.65
C LEU A 83 2.75 2.11 -20.04
N VAL A 84 2.68 2.28 -18.71
CA VAL A 84 3.30 3.43 -18.04
C VAL A 84 4.82 3.42 -18.23
N SER A 85 5.48 2.26 -18.13
CA SER A 85 6.92 2.15 -18.40
C SER A 85 7.26 2.45 -19.86
N ALA A 86 6.43 2.00 -20.80
CA ALA A 86 6.62 2.28 -22.22
C ALA A 86 6.44 3.77 -22.54
N PHE A 87 5.46 4.44 -21.95
CA PHE A 87 5.28 5.89 -22.06
C PHE A 87 6.46 6.66 -21.49
N GLN A 88 6.97 6.26 -20.31
CA GLN A 88 8.15 6.91 -19.73
C GLN A 88 9.41 6.69 -20.56
N PHE A 89 9.62 5.49 -21.09
CA PHE A 89 10.74 5.18 -21.98
C PHE A 89 10.65 5.96 -23.30
N ALA A 90 9.46 6.06 -23.89
CA ALA A 90 9.22 6.83 -25.10
C ALA A 90 9.41 8.35 -24.86
N ALA A 91 8.96 8.87 -23.72
CA ALA A 91 9.18 10.26 -23.33
C ALA A 91 10.67 10.54 -23.10
N ALA A 92 11.40 9.63 -22.45
CA ALA A 92 12.84 9.72 -22.26
C ALA A 92 13.62 9.64 -23.59
N ALA A 93 13.18 8.82 -24.55
CA ALA A 93 13.79 8.72 -25.88
C ALA A 93 13.61 9.98 -26.74
N ASN A 94 12.58 10.79 -26.46
CA ASN A 94 12.32 12.07 -27.15
C ASN A 94 12.91 13.28 -26.40
N ALA A 95 13.48 13.09 -25.21
CA ALA A 95 14.14 14.17 -24.47
C ALA A 95 15.49 14.51 -25.13
N LYS A 96 15.69 15.79 -25.47
CA LYS A 96 16.86 16.29 -26.22
C LYS A 96 18.16 16.31 -25.41
N ASP A 97 18.05 16.23 -24.08
CA ASP A 97 19.19 16.14 -23.17
C ASP A 97 19.24 14.73 -22.58
N PRO A 98 20.23 13.89 -22.96
CA PRO A 98 20.40 12.61 -22.30
C PRO A 98 20.81 12.89 -20.85
N VAL A 99 20.00 12.42 -19.89
CA VAL A 99 20.38 12.38 -18.48
C VAL A 99 21.60 11.48 -18.35
N LYS A 100 22.80 12.07 -18.45
CA LYS A 100 24.08 11.42 -18.21
C LYS A 100 24.18 11.10 -16.73
N GLY A 101 23.93 9.85 -16.36
CA GLY A 101 24.08 9.40 -14.97
C GLY A 101 23.30 8.15 -14.59
N GLN A 102 22.55 7.53 -15.50
CA GLN A 102 21.87 6.27 -15.19
C GLN A 102 22.85 5.10 -15.30
N GLU A 103 23.66 4.88 -14.25
CA GLU A 103 24.29 3.59 -14.03
C GLU A 103 23.18 2.55 -13.92
N HIS A 104 23.02 1.72 -14.96
CA HIS A 104 22.07 0.63 -14.91
C HIS A 104 22.45 -0.28 -13.72
N PRO A 105 21.54 -0.52 -12.76
CA PRO A 105 21.83 -1.47 -11.70
C PRO A 105 22.19 -2.81 -12.34
N PRO A 106 23.14 -3.58 -11.78
CA PRO A 106 23.53 -4.88 -12.30
C PRO A 106 22.29 -5.70 -12.64
N SER A 107 22.22 -6.25 -13.85
CA SER A 107 21.04 -6.98 -14.35
C SER A 107 20.61 -8.12 -13.40
N LEU A 108 21.55 -8.67 -12.64
CA LEU A 108 21.32 -9.61 -11.54
C LEU A 108 20.51 -9.02 -10.37
N LEU A 109 20.81 -7.80 -9.93
CA LEU A 109 20.07 -7.11 -8.86
C LEU A 109 18.66 -6.75 -9.33
N ALA A 110 18.51 -6.29 -10.58
CA ALA A 110 17.20 -6.04 -11.17
C ALA A 110 16.36 -7.33 -11.31
N GLY A 111 16.97 -8.43 -11.73
CA GLY A 111 16.34 -9.74 -11.82
C GLY A 111 15.94 -10.30 -10.46
N ALA A 112 16.81 -10.17 -9.46
CA ALA A 112 16.52 -10.58 -8.08
C ALA A 112 15.38 -9.75 -7.47
N ALA A 113 15.38 -8.43 -7.66
CA ALA A 113 14.29 -7.56 -7.22
C ALA A 113 12.96 -7.90 -7.91
N ALA A 114 12.97 -8.12 -9.23
CA ALA A 114 11.78 -8.51 -9.98
C ALA A 114 11.21 -9.85 -9.51
N THR A 115 12.09 -10.83 -9.23
CA THR A 115 11.68 -12.14 -8.73
C THR A 115 11.16 -12.07 -7.30
N ALA A 116 11.80 -11.27 -6.43
CA ALA A 116 11.34 -11.02 -5.08
C ALA A 116 9.95 -10.35 -5.07
N TYR A 117 9.75 -9.31 -5.88
CA TYR A 117 8.44 -8.68 -6.07
C TYR A 117 7.39 -9.66 -6.60
N HIS A 118 7.76 -10.53 -7.55
CA HIS A 118 6.84 -11.52 -8.08
C HIS A 118 6.39 -12.53 -7.01
N VAL A 119 7.32 -13.00 -6.18
CA VAL A 119 7.04 -13.92 -5.08
C VAL A 119 6.19 -13.24 -4.00
N GLU A 120 6.50 -12.00 -3.62
CA GLU A 120 5.70 -11.22 -2.67
C GLU A 120 4.26 -11.06 -3.17
N TYR A 121 4.09 -10.75 -4.45
CA TYR A 121 2.78 -10.57 -5.06
C TYR A 121 2.00 -11.90 -5.08
N LEU A 122 2.66 -13.01 -5.40
CA LEU A 122 2.08 -14.36 -5.40
C LEU A 122 1.60 -14.78 -3.98
N LEU A 123 2.39 -14.46 -2.96
CA LEU A 123 2.07 -14.70 -1.55
C LEU A 123 0.89 -13.84 -1.08
N SER A 124 0.88 -12.55 -1.40
CA SER A 124 -0.21 -11.62 -1.03
C SER A 124 -1.56 -12.13 -1.50
N PHE A 125 -1.67 -12.57 -2.75
CA PHE A 125 -2.94 -13.10 -3.25
C PHE A 125 -3.33 -14.47 -2.70
N THR A 126 -2.36 -15.31 -2.36
CA THR A 126 -2.63 -16.57 -1.68
C THR A 126 -3.22 -16.31 -0.29
N PHE A 127 -2.69 -15.30 0.42
CA PHE A 127 -3.24 -14.80 1.67
C PHE A 127 -4.65 -14.22 1.52
N VAL A 128 -4.94 -13.38 0.52
CA VAL A 128 -6.28 -12.77 0.31
C VAL A 128 -7.42 -13.80 0.29
N LYS A 129 -7.14 -15.02 -0.19
CA LYS A 129 -8.11 -16.12 -0.26
C LYS A 129 -8.26 -16.90 1.03
N LEU A 130 -7.23 -16.92 1.87
CA LEU A 130 -7.18 -17.70 3.10
C LEU A 130 -7.64 -16.91 4.33
N VAL A 131 -7.58 -15.58 4.29
CA VAL A 131 -7.96 -14.72 5.42
C VAL A 131 -9.12 -13.76 5.09
N ALA A 132 -9.86 -13.42 6.15
CA ALA A 132 -10.87 -12.38 6.13
C ALA A 132 -10.26 -11.06 5.61
N PRO A 133 -11.03 -10.25 4.84
CA PRO A 133 -10.52 -9.00 4.23
C PRO A 133 -9.86 -8.05 5.23
N ILE A 134 -10.39 -8.02 6.45
CA ILE A 134 -9.92 -7.21 7.58
C ILE A 134 -8.53 -7.65 8.04
N THR A 135 -8.28 -8.95 8.23
CA THR A 135 -6.97 -9.49 8.60
C THR A 135 -5.92 -9.23 7.51
N TYR A 136 -6.32 -9.37 6.24
CA TYR A 136 -5.44 -9.05 5.11
C TYR A 136 -5.02 -7.58 5.12
N SER A 137 -5.95 -6.67 5.38
CA SER A 137 -5.66 -5.23 5.46
C SER A 137 -4.70 -4.89 6.60
N THR A 138 -4.85 -5.51 7.78
CA THR A 138 -3.94 -5.31 8.91
C THR A 138 -2.55 -5.86 8.62
N CYS A 139 -2.47 -7.04 8.01
CA CYS A 139 -1.19 -7.65 7.62
C CYS A 139 -0.46 -6.83 6.55
N ASP A 140 -1.19 -6.25 5.59
CA ASP A 140 -0.66 -5.33 4.58
C ASP A 140 -0.08 -4.06 5.22
N ALA A 141 -0.79 -3.48 6.19
CA ALA A 141 -0.30 -2.31 6.94
C ALA A 141 0.99 -2.61 7.72
N ILE A 142 1.08 -3.77 8.38
CA ILE A 142 2.29 -4.20 9.11
C ILE A 142 3.45 -4.43 8.14
N ARG A 143 3.20 -5.06 6.98
CA ARG A 143 4.23 -5.27 5.96
C ARG A 143 4.81 -3.93 5.46
N ARG A 144 3.93 -2.97 5.14
CA ARG A 144 4.34 -1.62 4.71
C ARG A 144 5.17 -0.93 5.77
N LEU A 145 4.77 -1.01 7.05
CA LEU A 145 5.54 -0.46 8.16
C LEU A 145 6.93 -1.12 8.28
N GLY A 146 6.99 -2.45 8.16
CA GLY A 146 8.24 -3.20 8.18
C GLY A 146 9.20 -2.77 7.08
N ILE A 147 8.68 -2.55 5.86
CA ILE A 147 9.47 -2.04 4.73
C ILE A 147 10.01 -0.63 5.03
N ILE A 148 9.21 0.25 5.62
CA ILE A 148 9.63 1.62 5.99
C ILE A 148 10.75 1.57 7.04
N VAL A 149 10.59 0.78 8.10
CA VAL A 149 11.58 0.66 9.19
C VAL A 149 12.87 -0.03 8.71
N ALA A 150 12.75 -1.12 7.95
CA ALA A 150 13.90 -1.83 7.39
C ALA A 150 14.64 -0.98 6.36
N GLY A 151 13.91 -0.24 5.51
CA GLY A 151 14.47 0.70 4.56
C GLY A 151 15.26 1.81 5.26
N HIS A 152 14.71 2.37 6.34
CA HIS A 152 15.42 3.34 7.15
C HIS A 152 16.73 2.78 7.74
N TYR A 153 16.67 1.59 8.34
CA TYR A 153 17.84 0.93 8.94
C TYR A 153 18.92 0.56 7.90
N MET A 154 18.50 0.10 6.72
CA MET A 154 19.40 -0.37 5.67
C MET A 154 20.02 0.75 4.84
N PHE A 155 19.28 1.85 4.59
CA PHE A 155 19.75 2.97 3.76
C PHE A 155 20.27 4.16 4.57
N GLY A 156 20.32 4.07 5.91
CA GLY A 156 20.94 5.09 6.77
C GLY A 156 20.27 6.46 6.68
N GLY A 157 18.93 6.48 6.52
CA GLY A 157 18.16 7.72 6.42
C GLY A 157 18.26 8.59 7.69
N HIS A 158 17.83 9.85 7.60
CA HIS A 158 17.79 10.75 8.76
C HIS A 158 17.02 10.11 9.93
N PRO A 159 17.58 10.16 11.16
CA PRO A 159 17.01 9.46 12.30
C PRO A 159 15.56 9.92 12.51
N PHE A 160 14.65 8.96 12.66
CA PHE A 160 13.28 9.28 13.00
C PHE A 160 13.26 10.03 14.33
N SER A 161 12.73 11.25 14.32
CA SER A 161 12.50 11.99 15.54
C SER A 161 11.45 11.27 16.39
N THR A 162 11.58 11.41 17.71
CA THR A 162 10.73 10.73 18.69
C THR A 162 9.24 11.05 18.48
N MET A 163 8.92 12.25 18.00
CA MET A 163 7.55 12.67 17.68
C MET A 163 6.99 11.91 16.47
N ASN A 164 7.81 11.64 15.44
CA ASN A 164 7.43 10.84 14.28
C ASN A 164 7.10 9.39 14.67
N ILE A 165 7.98 8.76 15.45
CA ILE A 165 7.78 7.40 15.96
C ILE A 165 6.49 7.31 16.77
N LEU A 166 6.28 8.27 17.67
CA LEU A 166 5.09 8.31 18.52
C LEU A 166 3.80 8.51 17.70
N GLY A 167 3.85 9.34 16.65
CA GLY A 167 2.74 9.50 15.69
C GLY A 167 2.40 8.20 14.94
N MET A 168 3.42 7.46 14.47
CA MET A 168 3.21 6.14 13.84
C MET A 168 2.59 5.13 14.79
N PHE A 169 3.09 5.03 16.03
CA PHE A 169 2.51 4.14 17.05
C PHE A 169 1.08 4.54 17.42
N MET A 170 0.80 5.83 17.54
CA MET A 170 -0.54 6.34 17.80
C MET A 170 -1.51 5.96 16.67
N ALA A 171 -1.10 6.14 15.42
CA ALA A 171 -1.91 5.76 14.26
C ALA A 171 -2.17 4.25 14.20
N LEU A 172 -1.15 3.42 14.47
CA LEU A 172 -1.28 1.96 14.51
C LEU A 172 -2.22 1.50 15.63
N SER A 173 -2.08 2.07 16.83
CA SER A 173 -2.95 1.75 17.98
C SER A 173 -4.40 2.13 17.71
N GLY A 174 -4.65 3.27 17.07
CA GLY A 174 -5.98 3.69 16.62
C GLY A 174 -6.57 2.74 15.58
N ALA A 175 -5.76 2.32 14.59
CA ALA A 175 -6.17 1.36 13.57
C ALA A 175 -6.50 -0.02 14.16
N ALA A 176 -5.71 -0.50 15.13
CA ALA A 176 -5.99 -1.74 15.84
C ALA A 176 -7.29 -1.65 16.65
N THR A 177 -7.49 -0.53 17.35
CA THR A 177 -8.72 -0.28 18.12
C THR A 177 -9.95 -0.23 17.21
N TYR A 178 -9.85 0.43 16.05
CA TYR A 178 -10.89 0.43 15.02
C TYR A 178 -11.23 -0.99 14.53
N ALA A 179 -10.20 -1.80 14.24
CA ALA A 179 -10.38 -3.17 13.76
C ALA A 179 -11.07 -4.07 14.80
N ILE A 180 -10.77 -3.90 16.09
CA ILE A 180 -11.39 -4.66 17.18
C ILE A 180 -12.85 -4.25 17.41
N LEU A 181 -13.15 -2.95 17.34
CA LEU A 181 -14.50 -2.43 17.59
C LEU A 181 -15.50 -2.71 16.45
N ASN A 182 -14.98 -2.85 15.23
CA ASN A 182 -15.75 -3.13 14.03
C ASN A 182 -15.90 -4.64 13.73
N HIS A 183 -15.38 -5.49 14.62
CA HIS A 183 -15.56 -6.94 14.61
C HIS A 183 -16.72 -7.38 15.52
#